data_AF-H9FGC6-F1
#
_entry.id   AF-H9FGC6-F1
#
_cell.length_a   1.000
_cell.length_b   1.000
_cell.length_c   1.000
_cell.angle_alpha   90.00
_cell.angle_beta   90.00
_cell.angle_gamma   90.00
#
_symmetry.space_group_name_H-M   'P 1'
#
loop_
_entity.id
_entity.type
_entity.pdbx_description
1 polymer ?
#
loop_
_entity_poly.entity_id
_entity_poly.type
_entity_poly.pdbx_seq_one_letter_code
_entity_poly.pdbx_strand_id
1 'polypeptide(L)'
;AKLYTINKFASVLPEYLKVFKDDRCKIPLFMLMSFMPASAVPPFSCGVISTLRSQEEGAVDKSYCTLLDCLCSWGQVGHILELVDNWLPTEHAQAKSNTASKRRVQIHDTRPVKPELALVYIEYLLTHPKNRECLLSAPRKKLNHLLKALETSKADLESLLQTPGGKPRGFGEAAALRAFGLHCRLSIHLQHKFCSEG
;
A
#
# COMPACT_ATOMS: atom_id res chain seq x y z
N ALA A 1 -34.19 4.77 -1.55
CA ALA A 1 -33.64 3.50 -2.07
C ALA A 1 -32.20 3.22 -1.59
N LYS A 2 -31.18 3.99 -2.00
CA LYS A 2 -29.76 3.71 -1.68
C LYS A 2 -29.45 3.49 -0.18
N LEU A 3 -29.87 4.41 0.69
CA LEU A 3 -29.61 4.30 2.14
C LEU A 3 -30.28 3.07 2.77
N TYR A 4 -31.50 2.77 2.34
CA TYR A 4 -32.22 1.57 2.78
C TYR A 4 -31.46 0.29 2.39
N THR A 5 -30.99 0.21 1.14
CA THR A 5 -30.18 -0.92 0.66
C THR A 5 -28.89 -1.08 1.47
N ILE A 6 -28.15 0.02 1.69
CA ILE A 6 -26.92 0.01 2.50
C ILE A 6 -27.22 -0.51 3.91
N ASN A 7 -28.24 0.05 4.58
CA ASN A 7 -28.59 -0.35 5.95
C ASN A 7 -29.01 -1.82 6.02
N LYS A 8 -29.77 -2.31 5.02
CA LYS A 8 -30.23 -3.69 4.98
C LYS A 8 -29.05 -4.67 4.86
N PHE A 9 -28.11 -4.41 3.95
CA PHE A 9 -26.94 -5.27 3.80
C PHE A 9 -25.98 -5.14 4.99
N ALA A 10 -25.73 -3.92 5.48
CA ALA A 10 -24.91 -3.68 6.67
C ALA A 10 -25.40 -4.48 7.88
N SER A 11 -26.73 -4.63 8.04
CA SER A 11 -27.30 -5.37 9.18
C SER A 11 -27.03 -6.88 9.15
N VAL A 12 -26.85 -7.48 7.97
CA VAL A 12 -26.67 -8.95 7.82
C VAL A 12 -25.20 -9.36 7.68
N LEU A 13 -24.33 -8.44 7.25
CA LEU A 13 -22.92 -8.71 6.99
C LEU A 13 -22.14 -9.28 8.18
N PRO A 14 -22.34 -8.82 9.44
CA PRO A 14 -21.67 -9.43 10.59
C PRO A 14 -21.99 -10.92 10.74
N GLU A 15 -23.23 -11.33 10.47
CA GLU A 15 -23.64 -12.73 10.57
C GLU A 15 -23.05 -13.56 9.44
N TYR A 16 -23.00 -13.02 8.23
CA TYR A 16 -22.31 -13.66 7.11
C TYR A 16 -20.83 -13.87 7.40
N LEU A 17 -20.12 -12.89 7.97
CA LEU A 17 -18.70 -13.08 8.33
C LEU A 17 -18.49 -14.08 9.49
N LYS A 18 -19.50 -14.29 10.35
CA LYS A 18 -19.45 -15.35 11.35
C LYS A 18 -19.59 -16.73 10.74
N VAL A 19 -20.49 -16.91 9.78
CA VAL A 19 -20.78 -18.21 9.17
C VAL A 19 -19.76 -18.56 8.07
N PHE A 20 -19.46 -17.62 7.18
CA PHE A 20 -18.57 -17.83 6.05
C PHE A 20 -17.10 -17.65 6.44
N LYS A 21 -16.40 -18.77 6.61
CA LYS A 21 -14.98 -18.80 6.96
C LYS A 21 -14.03 -19.00 5.77
N ASP A 22 -14.51 -19.58 4.69
CA ASP A 22 -13.76 -19.80 3.46
C ASP A 22 -13.55 -18.47 2.71
N ASP A 23 -12.35 -18.24 2.20
CA ASP A 23 -12.00 -16.98 1.55
C ASP A 23 -12.76 -16.77 0.23
N ARG A 24 -13.17 -17.85 -0.46
CA ARG A 24 -14.06 -17.76 -1.64
C ARG A 24 -15.41 -17.15 -1.29
N CYS A 25 -15.85 -17.28 -0.04
CA CYS A 25 -17.08 -16.67 0.46
C CYS A 25 -16.84 -15.26 1.02
N LYS A 26 -15.68 -15.00 1.65
CA LYS A 26 -15.36 -13.67 2.20
C LYS A 26 -15.07 -12.63 1.12
N ILE A 27 -14.41 -13.01 0.03
CA ILE A 27 -14.03 -12.10 -1.06
C ILE A 27 -15.28 -11.35 -1.60
N PRO A 28 -16.39 -12.02 -1.99
CA PRO A 28 -17.62 -11.33 -2.39
C PRO A 28 -18.20 -10.42 -1.30
N LEU A 29 -18.10 -10.79 -0.02
CA LEU A 29 -18.58 -9.97 1.08
C LEU A 29 -17.76 -8.69 1.22
N PHE A 30 -16.43 -8.78 1.10
CA PHE A 30 -15.55 -7.60 1.10
C PHE A 30 -15.79 -6.71 -0.12
N MET A 31 -16.02 -7.30 -1.29
CA MET A 31 -16.44 -6.55 -2.48
C MET A 31 -17.77 -5.81 -2.25
N LEU A 32 -18.76 -6.43 -1.60
CA LEU A 32 -20.01 -5.74 -1.25
C LEU A 32 -19.77 -4.58 -0.27
N MET A 33 -18.91 -4.80 0.74
CA MET A 33 -18.56 -3.77 1.72
C MET A 33 -17.85 -2.56 1.10
N SER A 34 -17.08 -2.74 0.02
CA SER A 34 -16.42 -1.63 -0.67
C SER A 34 -17.42 -0.63 -1.28
N PHE A 35 -18.64 -1.07 -1.61
CA PHE A 35 -19.72 -0.19 -2.09
C PHE A 35 -20.48 0.55 -0.98
N MET A 36 -20.21 0.24 0.28
CA MET A 36 -20.86 0.86 1.44
C MET A 36 -19.92 1.90 2.07
N PRO A 37 -20.43 2.92 2.78
CA PRO A 37 -19.58 3.78 3.57
C PRO A 37 -18.95 2.99 4.73
N ALA A 38 -17.71 3.30 5.10
CA ALA A 38 -17.01 2.66 6.22
C ALA A 38 -17.84 2.65 7.52
N SER A 39 -18.60 3.73 7.77
CA SER A 39 -19.48 3.87 8.94
C SER A 39 -20.61 2.84 9.01
N ALA A 40 -20.96 2.18 7.89
CA ALA A 40 -21.97 1.13 7.88
C ALA A 40 -21.41 -0.24 8.29
N VAL A 41 -20.09 -0.42 8.30
CA VAL A 41 -19.43 -1.67 8.70
C VAL A 41 -18.27 -1.46 9.70
N PRO A 42 -18.48 -0.78 10.85
CA PRO A 42 -17.39 -0.35 11.72
C PRO A 42 -16.44 -1.46 12.20
N PRO A 43 -16.91 -2.66 12.62
CA PRO A 43 -16.01 -3.73 13.06
C PRO A 43 -15.04 -4.18 11.97
N PHE A 44 -15.49 -4.17 10.71
CA PHE A 44 -14.64 -4.51 9.58
C PHE A 44 -13.73 -3.34 9.21
N SER A 45 -14.28 -2.14 9.02
CA SER A 45 -13.51 -0.98 8.52
C SER A 45 -12.34 -0.61 9.44
N CYS A 46 -12.52 -0.71 10.76
CA CYS A 46 -11.44 -0.45 11.73
C CYS A 46 -10.30 -1.49 11.67
N GLY A 47 -10.58 -2.71 11.21
CA GLY A 47 -9.62 -3.81 11.14
C GLY A 47 -8.80 -3.83 9.85
N VAL A 48 -9.28 -3.24 8.74
CA VAL A 48 -8.70 -3.42 7.40
C VAL A 48 -7.21 -3.09 7.35
N ILE A 49 -6.78 -1.95 7.90
CA ILE A 49 -5.35 -1.57 7.91
C ILE A 49 -4.51 -2.54 8.74
N SER A 50 -5.04 -3.05 9.86
CA SER A 50 -4.35 -4.04 10.67
C SER A 50 -4.17 -5.34 9.90
N THR A 51 -5.20 -5.79 9.18
CA THR A 51 -5.16 -6.99 8.32
C THR A 51 -4.19 -6.83 7.16
N LEU A 52 -4.15 -5.66 6.51
CA LEU A 52 -3.17 -5.36 5.47
C LEU A 52 -1.74 -5.36 6.03
N ARG A 53 -1.55 -4.81 7.23
CA ARG A 53 -0.24 -4.75 7.90
C ARG A 53 0.27 -6.13 8.31
N SER A 54 -0.63 -7.04 8.69
CA SER A 54 -0.27 -8.39 9.13
C SER A 54 0.09 -9.34 7.99
N GLN A 55 -0.21 -9.00 6.72
CA GLN A 55 0.13 -9.84 5.57
C GLN A 55 1.62 -10.13 5.50
N GLU A 56 1.98 -11.38 5.21
CA GLU A 56 3.38 -11.79 5.04
C GLU A 56 3.91 -11.41 3.67
N GLU A 57 5.22 -11.17 3.59
CA GLU A 57 5.89 -10.93 2.33
C GLU A 57 5.99 -12.24 1.54
N GLY A 58 5.68 -12.19 0.24
CA GLY A 58 5.61 -13.39 -0.59
C GLY A 58 4.31 -14.20 -0.42
N ALA A 59 3.32 -13.69 0.32
CA ALA A 59 1.99 -14.30 0.35
C ALA A 59 1.42 -14.45 -1.07
N VAL A 60 1.05 -15.68 -1.44
CA VAL A 60 0.49 -16.01 -2.75
C VAL A 60 -0.97 -15.54 -2.85
N ASP A 61 -1.64 -15.44 -1.71
CA ASP A 61 -3.04 -15.03 -1.64
C ASP A 61 -3.20 -13.52 -1.92
N LYS A 62 -4.17 -13.20 -2.77
CA LYS A 62 -4.50 -11.84 -3.19
C LYS A 62 -5.66 -11.25 -2.39
N SER A 63 -5.92 -11.75 -1.18
CA SER A 63 -6.98 -11.22 -0.29
C SER A 63 -6.84 -9.73 -0.02
N TYR A 64 -5.61 -9.18 -0.08
CA TYR A 64 -5.35 -7.75 0.04
C TYR A 64 -6.05 -6.89 -1.02
N CYS A 65 -6.34 -7.43 -2.21
CA CYS A 65 -6.96 -6.68 -3.32
C CYS A 65 -8.29 -6.04 -2.88
N THR A 66 -9.20 -6.86 -2.33
CA THR A 66 -10.51 -6.37 -1.87
C THR A 66 -10.42 -5.41 -0.69
N LEU A 67 -9.40 -5.54 0.15
CA LEU A 67 -9.13 -4.63 1.26
C LEU A 67 -8.63 -3.27 0.77
N LEU A 68 -7.76 -3.25 -0.24
CA LEU A 68 -7.33 -2.02 -0.91
C LEU A 68 -8.49 -1.34 -1.63
N ASP A 69 -9.36 -2.10 -2.30
CA ASP A 69 -10.57 -1.58 -2.94
C ASP A 69 -11.51 -0.90 -1.92
N CYS A 70 -11.70 -1.51 -0.74
CA CYS A 70 -12.47 -0.93 0.35
C CYS A 70 -11.90 0.42 0.78
N LEU A 71 -10.60 0.47 1.12
CA LEU A 71 -9.96 1.71 1.56
C LEU A 71 -10.00 2.80 0.49
N CYS A 72 -9.81 2.44 -0.78
CA CYS A 72 -9.93 3.40 -1.88
C CYS A 72 -11.36 3.95 -1.99
N SER A 73 -12.36 3.07 -1.93
CA SER A 73 -13.77 3.44 -2.04
C SER A 73 -14.25 4.27 -0.85
N TRP A 74 -13.62 4.12 0.32
CA TRP A 74 -13.88 4.93 1.52
C TRP A 74 -13.07 6.23 1.59
N GLY A 75 -12.25 6.53 0.58
CA GLY A 75 -11.39 7.73 0.58
C GLY A 75 -10.22 7.66 1.58
N GLN A 76 -9.84 6.45 2.01
CA GLN A 76 -8.83 6.20 3.03
C GLN A 76 -7.45 5.82 2.46
N VAL A 77 -7.18 6.19 1.20
CA VAL A 77 -5.88 5.90 0.55
C VAL A 77 -4.67 6.49 1.29
N GLY A 78 -4.89 7.55 2.07
CA GLY A 78 -3.85 8.12 2.93
C GLY A 78 -3.25 7.12 3.93
N HIS A 79 -4.06 6.20 4.45
CA HIS A 79 -3.60 5.14 5.36
C HIS A 79 -2.83 4.04 4.63
N ILE A 80 -3.18 3.76 3.37
CA ILE A 80 -2.41 2.83 2.53
C ILE A 80 -1.02 3.43 2.27
N LEU A 81 -0.95 4.71 1.92
CA LEU A 81 0.32 5.41 1.69
C LEU A 81 1.19 5.44 2.94
N GLU A 82 0.61 5.68 4.11
CA GLU A 82 1.34 5.61 5.38
C GLU A 82 1.86 4.20 5.67
N LEU A 83 1.07 3.16 5.37
CA LEU A 83 1.52 1.78 5.53
C LEU A 83 2.70 1.44 4.62
N VAL A 84 2.60 1.79 3.34
CA VAL A 84 3.65 1.60 2.33
C VAL A 84 4.91 2.37 2.67
N ASP A 85 4.78 3.61 3.11
CA ASP A 85 5.91 4.47 3.47
C ASP A 85 6.76 3.87 4.60
N ASN A 86 6.11 3.21 5.58
CA ASN A 86 6.81 2.51 6.65
C ASN A 86 7.58 1.26 6.18
N TRP A 87 7.31 0.77 4.97
CA TRP A 87 7.90 -0.45 4.42
C TRP A 87 8.92 -0.21 3.32
N LEU A 88 8.85 0.93 2.63
CA LEU A 88 9.81 1.25 1.58
C LEU A 88 11.14 1.76 2.16
N PRO A 89 12.28 1.45 1.52
CA PRO A 89 13.55 2.07 1.86
C PRO A 89 13.46 3.59 1.71
N THR A 90 13.90 4.33 2.72
CA THR A 90 14.03 5.79 2.65
C THR A 90 15.49 6.20 2.77
N GLU A 91 15.90 7.23 2.02
CA GLU A 91 17.27 7.78 2.02
C GLU A 91 17.77 8.10 3.46
N HIS A 92 16.85 8.49 4.36
CA HIS A 92 17.19 8.92 5.72
C HIS A 92 17.46 7.77 6.69
N ALA A 93 16.99 6.56 6.40
CA ALA A 93 17.34 5.38 7.19
C ALA A 93 18.82 5.01 7.01
N GLN A 94 19.42 5.38 5.87
CA GLN A 94 20.80 5.02 5.51
C GLN A 94 21.86 5.95 6.13
N ALA A 95 21.52 7.18 6.52
CA ALA A 95 22.46 8.11 7.16
C ALA A 95 22.69 7.82 8.66
N LYS A 96 21.76 7.12 9.33
CA LYS A 96 21.80 6.91 10.79
C LYS A 96 22.63 5.71 11.25
N SER A 97 23.14 4.87 10.35
CA SER A 97 24.04 3.77 10.76
C SER A 97 25.45 4.24 11.14
N ASN A 98 25.84 5.47 10.79
CA ASN A 98 27.24 5.93 10.90
C ASN A 98 27.47 7.05 11.93
N THR A 99 26.53 7.35 12.82
CA THR A 99 26.77 8.32 13.90
C THR A 99 26.41 7.73 15.26
N ALA A 100 27.43 7.26 15.97
CA ALA A 100 27.35 7.01 17.40
C ALA A 100 27.06 8.33 18.14
N SER A 101 25.83 8.54 18.61
CA SER A 101 25.57 9.59 19.60
C SER A 101 24.29 9.34 20.41
N LYS A 102 24.53 9.06 21.70
CA LYS A 102 23.72 9.35 22.90
C LYS A 102 22.31 8.76 22.99
N ARG A 103 22.26 7.60 23.67
CA ARG A 103 21.31 7.18 24.73
C ARG A 103 20.01 8.00 24.83
N ARG A 104 19.07 7.73 23.92
CA ARG A 104 17.63 7.77 24.20
C ARG A 104 17.12 6.35 24.04
N VAL A 105 16.34 5.87 25.01
CA VAL A 105 15.65 4.57 24.90
C VAL A 105 14.62 4.74 23.79
N GLN A 106 15.05 4.46 22.57
CA GLN A 106 14.19 4.36 21.41
C GLN A 106 13.56 2.98 21.52
N ILE A 107 12.25 2.94 21.77
CA ILE A 107 11.46 1.74 21.55
C ILE A 107 11.61 1.46 20.06
N HIS A 108 12.58 0.62 19.70
CA HIS A 108 12.64 0.01 18.39
C HIS A 108 11.43 -0.90 18.33
N ASP A 109 10.32 -0.36 17.84
CA ASP A 109 9.30 -1.19 17.24
C ASP A 109 10.02 -1.88 16.07
N THR A 110 10.49 -3.11 16.30
CA THR A 110 11.12 -4.04 15.35
C THR A 110 10.06 -4.46 14.33
N ARG A 111 9.44 -3.49 13.68
CA ARG A 111 8.45 -3.74 12.64
C ARG A 111 9.20 -4.34 11.46
N PRO A 112 8.79 -5.52 10.98
CA PRO A 112 9.38 -6.07 9.77
C PRO A 112 9.13 -5.08 8.63
N VAL A 113 10.22 -4.70 7.96
CA VAL A 113 10.18 -3.98 6.69
C VAL A 113 9.68 -4.98 5.65
N LYS A 114 8.66 -4.61 4.86
CA LYS A 114 8.04 -5.48 3.83
C LYS A 114 8.06 -4.78 2.46
N PRO A 115 9.25 -4.52 1.89
CA PRO A 115 9.37 -3.66 0.72
C PRO A 115 8.71 -4.28 -0.51
N GLU A 116 8.83 -5.59 -0.74
CA GLU A 116 8.17 -6.28 -1.85
C GLU A 116 6.65 -6.23 -1.72
N LEU A 117 6.10 -6.40 -0.51
CA LEU A 117 4.67 -6.28 -0.27
C LEU A 117 4.15 -4.85 -0.54
N ALA A 118 4.93 -3.84 -0.15
CA ALA A 118 4.63 -2.44 -0.49
C ALA A 118 4.55 -2.24 -2.01
N LEU A 119 5.50 -2.79 -2.78
CA LEU A 119 5.46 -2.71 -4.24
C LEU A 119 4.23 -3.40 -4.82
N VAL A 120 3.83 -4.56 -4.28
CA VAL A 120 2.62 -5.28 -4.70
C VAL A 120 1.37 -4.42 -4.48
N TYR A 121 1.25 -3.74 -3.35
CA TYR A 121 0.09 -2.85 -3.08
C TYR A 121 0.07 -1.67 -4.05
N ILE A 122 1.20 -0.99 -4.25
CA ILE A 122 1.28 0.14 -5.20
C ILE A 122 1.02 -0.30 -6.64
N GLU A 123 1.54 -1.45 -7.04
CA GLU A 123 1.27 -2.05 -8.35
C GLU A 123 -0.23 -2.32 -8.55
N TYR A 124 -0.89 -2.89 -7.54
CA TYR A 124 -2.33 -3.12 -7.58
C TYR A 124 -3.11 -1.80 -7.73
N LEU A 125 -2.78 -0.78 -6.92
CA LEU A 125 -3.42 0.54 -6.98
C LEU A 125 -3.26 1.19 -8.36
N LEU A 126 -2.06 1.18 -8.94
CA LEU A 126 -1.77 1.80 -10.24
C LEU A 126 -2.38 1.03 -11.42
N THR A 127 -2.68 -0.26 -11.25
CA THR A 127 -3.23 -1.11 -12.32
C THR A 127 -4.74 -1.00 -12.43
N HIS A 128 -5.45 -0.76 -11.33
CA HIS A 128 -6.92 -0.71 -11.30
C HIS A 128 -7.42 0.73 -11.42
N PRO A 129 -8.23 1.10 -12.45
CA PRO A 129 -8.56 2.50 -12.74
C PRO A 129 -9.15 3.29 -11.56
N LYS A 130 -10.11 2.72 -10.82
CA LYS A 130 -10.73 3.36 -9.65
C LYS A 130 -9.73 3.59 -8.51
N ASN A 131 -8.88 2.61 -8.25
CA ASN A 131 -7.88 2.70 -7.20
C ASN A 131 -6.78 3.70 -7.58
N ARG A 132 -6.41 3.74 -8.87
CA ARG A 132 -5.49 4.73 -9.41
C ARG A 132 -6.03 6.14 -9.27
N GLU A 133 -7.30 6.37 -9.60
CA GLU A 133 -7.94 7.67 -9.41
C GLU A 133 -7.94 8.07 -7.93
N CYS A 134 -8.27 7.13 -7.04
CA CYS A 134 -8.21 7.35 -5.60
C CYS A 134 -6.78 7.70 -5.13
N LEU A 135 -5.79 6.91 -5.51
CA LEU A 135 -4.37 7.16 -5.22
C LEU A 135 -3.93 8.54 -5.70
N LEU A 136 -4.21 8.88 -6.95
CA LEU A 136 -3.81 10.16 -7.51
C LEU A 136 -4.52 11.34 -6.84
N SER A 137 -5.66 11.12 -6.18
CA SER A 137 -6.38 12.13 -5.39
C SER A 137 -5.75 12.40 -4.02
N ALA A 138 -4.74 11.63 -3.62
CA ALA A 138 -3.95 11.91 -2.43
C ALA A 138 -3.18 13.25 -2.57
N PRO A 139 -2.81 13.89 -1.44
CA PRO A 139 -2.04 15.13 -1.48
C PRO A 139 -0.73 14.97 -2.26
N ARG A 140 -0.42 15.94 -3.14
CA ARG A 140 0.79 15.94 -3.98
C ARG A 140 2.08 15.69 -3.19
N LYS A 141 2.15 16.20 -1.95
CA LYS A 141 3.28 15.95 -1.03
C LYS A 141 3.47 14.45 -0.73
N LYS A 142 2.39 13.71 -0.46
CA LYS A 142 2.45 12.26 -0.19
C LYS A 142 2.83 11.49 -1.47
N LEU A 143 2.31 11.89 -2.62
CA LEU A 143 2.64 11.27 -3.91
C LEU A 143 4.10 11.49 -4.30
N ASN A 144 4.62 12.70 -4.13
CA ASN A 144 6.03 12.99 -4.38
C ASN A 144 6.94 12.23 -3.40
N HIS A 145 6.50 12.01 -2.17
CA HIS A 145 7.25 11.21 -1.21
C HIS A 145 7.36 9.75 -1.65
N LEU A 146 6.23 9.14 -2.03
CA LEU A 146 6.21 7.80 -2.62
C LEU A 146 7.11 7.72 -3.87
N LEU A 147 7.04 8.72 -4.75
CA LEU A 147 7.85 8.75 -5.97
C LEU A 147 9.35 8.73 -5.67
N LYS A 148 9.79 9.54 -4.70
CA LYS A 148 11.19 9.57 -4.23
C LYS A 148 11.62 8.25 -3.58
N ALA A 149 10.74 7.64 -2.77
CA ALA A 149 11.04 6.34 -2.16
C ALA A 149 11.27 5.27 -3.24
N LEU A 150 10.44 5.25 -4.29
CA LEU A 150 10.61 4.33 -5.43
C LEU A 150 11.84 4.68 -6.30
N GLU A 151 12.22 5.96 -6.40
CA GLU A 151 13.40 6.41 -7.17
C GLU A 151 14.71 5.81 -6.65
N THR A 152 14.78 5.49 -5.36
CA THR A 152 15.96 4.86 -4.74
C THR A 152 16.37 3.55 -5.44
N SER A 153 15.42 2.85 -6.05
CA SER A 153 15.69 1.61 -6.78
C SER A 153 16.56 1.82 -8.02
N LYS A 154 16.64 3.04 -8.57
CA LYS A 154 17.53 3.38 -9.67
C LYS A 154 19.00 3.15 -9.29
N ALA A 155 19.40 3.62 -8.10
CA ALA A 155 20.76 3.44 -7.60
C ALA A 155 21.07 1.96 -7.31
N ASP A 156 20.08 1.20 -6.79
CA ASP A 156 20.23 -0.24 -6.61
C ASP A 156 20.45 -0.96 -7.95
N LEU A 157 19.68 -0.61 -9.00
CA LEU A 157 19.85 -1.17 -10.35
C LEU A 157 21.19 -0.80 -10.98
N GLU A 158 21.62 0.46 -10.88
CA GLU A 158 22.93 0.89 -11.37
C GLU A 158 24.07 0.12 -10.69
N SER A 159 23.98 -0.10 -9.37
CA SER A 159 24.95 -0.88 -8.62
C SER A 159 24.99 -2.35 -9.07
N LEU A 160 23.84 -2.97 -9.32
CA LEU A 160 23.73 -4.36 -9.78
C LEU A 160 24.33 -4.54 -11.17
N LEU A 161 24.15 -3.55 -12.05
CA LEU A 161 24.73 -3.56 -13.41
C LEU A 161 26.26 -3.38 -13.38
N GLN A 162 26.78 -2.54 -12.49
CA GLN A 162 28.23 -2.29 -12.39
C GLN A 162 28.99 -3.44 -11.72
N THR A 163 28.37 -4.11 -10.75
CA THR A 163 28.98 -5.24 -10.03
C THR A 163 27.98 -6.39 -9.93
N PRO A 164 27.93 -7.26 -10.95
CA PRO A 164 27.08 -8.44 -10.91
C PRO A 164 27.41 -9.31 -9.69
N GLY A 165 26.43 -9.56 -8.82
CA GLY A 165 26.59 -10.29 -7.56
C GLY A 165 26.86 -9.40 -6.32
N GLY A 166 26.93 -8.08 -6.48
CA GLY A 166 26.92 -7.14 -5.36
C GLY A 166 25.61 -7.22 -4.58
N LYS A 167 25.67 -7.14 -3.25
CA LYS A 167 24.48 -7.13 -2.40
C LYS A 167 23.80 -5.75 -2.51
N PRO A 168 22.56 -5.65 -3.01
CA PRO A 168 21.88 -4.37 -3.10
C PRO A 168 21.55 -3.83 -1.71
N ARG A 169 21.43 -2.50 -1.59
CA ARG A 169 21.32 -1.81 -0.29
C ARG A 169 19.88 -1.59 0.15
N GLY A 170 18.96 -1.44 -0.80
CA GLY A 170 17.53 -1.30 -0.56
C GLY A 170 16.75 -2.54 -0.98
N PHE A 171 16.53 -2.68 -2.28
CA PHE A 171 15.70 -3.74 -2.86
C PHE A 171 16.54 -4.91 -3.39
N GLY A 172 16.05 -6.15 -3.29
CA GLY A 172 16.59 -7.26 -4.09
C GLY A 172 16.44 -6.99 -5.60
N GLU A 173 17.19 -7.67 -6.47
CA GLU A 173 17.22 -7.40 -7.92
C GLU A 173 15.82 -7.31 -8.56
N ALA A 174 14.98 -8.33 -8.37
CA ALA A 174 13.62 -8.36 -8.90
C ALA A 174 12.74 -7.24 -8.31
N ALA A 175 12.93 -6.91 -7.03
CA ALA A 175 12.20 -5.85 -6.35
C ALA A 175 12.66 -4.46 -6.83
N ALA A 176 13.94 -4.28 -7.10
CA ALA A 176 14.51 -3.04 -7.61
C ALA A 176 13.97 -2.72 -9.01
N LEU A 177 13.89 -3.74 -9.88
CA LEU A 177 13.30 -3.61 -11.21
C LEU A 177 11.81 -3.26 -11.13
N ARG A 178 11.06 -3.95 -10.26
CA ARG A 178 9.63 -3.66 -10.03
C ARG A 178 9.43 -2.24 -9.49
N ALA A 179 10.20 -1.83 -8.48
CA ALA A 179 10.15 -0.49 -7.90
C ALA A 179 10.44 0.59 -8.94
N PHE A 180 11.45 0.37 -9.80
CA PHE A 180 11.78 1.30 -10.87
C PHE A 180 10.65 1.40 -11.90
N GLY A 181 10.07 0.27 -12.31
CA GLY A 181 8.90 0.27 -13.19
C GLY A 181 7.71 1.03 -12.60
N LEU A 182 7.47 0.88 -11.29
CA LEU A 182 6.43 1.64 -10.58
C LEU A 182 6.76 3.13 -10.47
N HIS A 183 8.02 3.49 -10.23
CA HIS A 183 8.49 4.88 -10.27
C HIS A 183 8.17 5.51 -11.63
N CYS A 184 8.55 4.87 -12.74
CA CYS A 184 8.26 5.37 -14.08
C CYS A 184 6.76 5.54 -14.34
N ARG A 185 5.95 4.53 -14.00
CA ARG A 185 4.48 4.59 -14.16
C ARG A 185 3.86 5.71 -13.33
N LEU A 186 4.25 5.84 -12.07
CA LEU A 186 3.74 6.89 -11.19
C LEU A 186 4.15 8.28 -11.71
N SER A 187 5.41 8.47 -12.13
CA SER A 187 5.89 9.71 -12.73
C SER A 187 5.02 10.15 -13.91
N ILE A 188 4.70 9.25 -14.83
CA ILE A 188 3.84 9.55 -15.98
C ILE A 188 2.44 9.98 -15.52
N HIS A 189 1.85 9.28 -14.55
CA HIS A 189 0.53 9.64 -14.03
C HIS A 189 0.53 11.00 -13.31
N LEU A 190 1.57 11.31 -12.53
CA LEU A 190 1.69 12.60 -11.85
C LEU A 190 1.93 13.73 -12.85
N GLN A 191 2.76 13.52 -13.87
CA GLN A 191 2.95 14.48 -14.96
C GLN A 191 1.61 14.76 -15.65
N HIS A 192 0.87 13.74 -16.10
CA HIS A 192 -0.42 13.95 -16.75
C HIS A 192 -1.42 14.68 -15.85
N LYS A 193 -1.48 14.32 -14.55
CA LYS A 193 -2.44 14.92 -13.62
C LYS A 193 -2.12 16.38 -13.31
N PHE A 194 -0.85 16.73 -13.05
CA PHE A 194 -0.45 18.05 -12.58
C PHE A 194 0.09 18.97 -13.67
N CYS A 195 0.33 18.47 -14.90
CA CYS A 195 0.75 19.31 -16.02
C CYS A 195 -0.40 20.19 -16.56
N SER A 196 -1.66 19.80 -16.31
CA SER A 196 -2.85 20.59 -16.69
C SER A 196 -3.20 21.71 -15.68
N GLU A 197 -2.45 21.84 -14.58
CA GLU A 197 -2.66 22.88 -13.54
C GLU A 197 -1.70 24.08 -13.70
N GLY A 198 -0.97 24.16 -14.81
CA GLY A 198 0.00 25.22 -15.13
C GLY A 198 -0.52 26.25 -16.13
#